data_AF-A0A5J5UC23-F1
#
_entry.id   AF-A0A5J5UC23-F1
#
_cell.length_a   1.000
_cell.length_b   1.000
_cell.length_c   1.000
_cell.angle_alpha   90.00
_cell.angle_beta   90.00
_cell.angle_gamma   90.00
#
_symmetry.space_group_name_H-M   'P 1'
#
loop_
_entity.id
_entity.type
_entity.pdbx_description
1 polymer ?
#
loop_
_entity_poly.entity_id
_entity_poly.type
_entity_poly.pdbx_seq_one_letter_code
_entity_poly.pdbx_strand_id
1 'polypeptide(L)'
;MSKAQDPFYIVKEEIQDSVDELAKAISVAARDPSWYGINEVELENRRRWTSNARLQVADVKRTIGAGKENDNSASVICRELMRLPNSQQPDISDHYSAKNNDDFVASESDRQMLLLKQQDEELDELSTSVKRIGGVGLTIHEELLAQD
;
A
#
# COMPACT_ATOMS: atom_id res chain seq x y z
N MET A 1 4.59 -10.25 4.83
CA MET A 1 5.74 -9.40 4.47
C MET A 1 5.98 -8.43 5.61
N SER A 2 7.22 -8.32 6.12
CA SER A 2 7.54 -7.34 7.17
C SER A 2 7.37 -5.92 6.64
N LYS A 3 6.89 -4.97 7.47
CA LYS A 3 6.75 -3.54 7.09
C LYS A 3 8.04 -2.94 6.51
N ALA A 4 9.20 -3.50 6.89
CA ALA A 4 10.51 -3.10 6.39
C ALA A 4 10.79 -3.47 4.92
N GLN A 5 9.99 -4.34 4.29
CA GLN A 5 10.18 -4.80 2.92
C GLN A 5 9.12 -4.24 1.94
N ASP A 6 8.21 -3.39 2.43
CA ASP A 6 7.26 -2.69 1.57
C ASP A 6 8.02 -1.58 0.81
N PRO A 7 8.05 -1.60 -0.54
CA PRO A 7 8.79 -0.62 -1.34
C PRO A 7 8.40 0.82 -1.01
N PHE A 8 7.15 1.06 -0.62
CA PHE A 8 6.68 2.38 -0.26
C PHE A 8 7.23 2.86 1.10
N TYR A 9 7.40 1.96 2.07
CA TYR A 9 8.03 2.29 3.35
C TYR A 9 9.54 2.51 3.21
N ILE A 10 10.21 1.73 2.37
CA ILE A 10 11.65 1.89 2.09
C ILE A 10 11.92 3.27 1.48
N VAL A 11 11.24 3.61 0.39
CA VAL A 11 11.42 4.89 -0.31
C VAL A 11 11.09 6.07 0.62
N LYS A 12 10.08 5.94 1.49
CA LYS A 12 9.75 6.97 2.48
C LYS A 12 10.89 7.21 3.47
N GLU A 13 11.47 6.16 4.05
CA GLU A 13 12.58 6.31 5.01
C GLU A 13 13.83 6.87 4.31
N GLU A 14 14.12 6.42 3.08
CA GLU A 14 15.22 6.99 2.27
C GLU A 14 15.06 8.49 2.02
N ILE A 15 13.84 8.95 1.72
CA ILE A 15 13.55 10.38 1.53
C ILE A 15 13.74 11.16 2.85
N GLN A 16 13.28 10.60 3.98
CA GLN A 16 13.45 11.22 5.29
C GLN A 16 14.93 11.39 5.64
N ASP A 17 15.71 10.32 5.47
CA ASP A 17 17.15 10.32 5.74
C ASP A 17 17.89 11.32 4.84
N SER A 18 17.54 11.36 3.55
CA SER A 18 18.11 12.32 2.59
C SER A 18 17.85 13.77 3.01
N VAL A 19 16.63 14.07 3.46
CA VAL A 19 16.26 15.42 3.93
C VAL A 19 17.00 15.78 5.22
N ASP A 20 17.22 14.80 6.11
CA ASP A 20 17.97 15.01 7.34
C ASP A 20 19.48 15.19 7.10
N GLU A 21 20.04 14.52 6.11
CA GLU A 21 21.39 14.78 5.63
C GLU A 21 21.55 16.17 5.02
N LEU A 22 20.58 16.62 4.23
CA LEU A 22 20.57 17.98 3.70
C LEU A 22 20.54 19.03 4.82
N ALA A 23 19.76 18.79 5.87
CA ALA A 23 19.75 19.67 7.04
C ALA A 23 21.13 19.75 7.71
N LYS A 24 21.81 18.61 7.89
CA LYS A 24 23.19 18.57 8.43
C LYS A 24 24.17 19.32 7.53
N ALA A 25 24.09 19.11 6.22
CA ALA A 25 24.95 19.78 5.24
C ALA A 25 24.74 21.31 5.28
N ILE A 26 23.50 21.77 5.42
CA ILE A 26 23.19 23.19 5.59
C ILE A 26 23.75 23.73 6.90
N SER A 27 23.68 22.97 8.01
CA SER A 27 24.30 23.39 9.28
C SER A 27 25.82 23.52 9.17
N VAL A 28 26.49 22.63 8.41
CA VAL A 28 27.93 22.73 8.14
C VAL A 28 28.24 23.93 7.26
N ALA A 29 27.49 24.10 6.16
CA ALA A 29 27.65 25.22 5.25
C ALA A 29 27.39 26.57 5.92
N ALA A 30 26.47 26.63 6.89
CA ALA A 30 26.16 27.85 7.64
C ALA A 30 27.29 28.32 8.56
N ARG A 31 28.26 27.45 8.91
CA ARG A 31 29.41 27.84 9.74
C ARG A 31 30.40 28.69 8.96
N ASP A 32 30.69 28.30 7.72
CA ASP A 32 31.60 29.02 6.82
C ASP A 32 31.05 29.05 5.39
N PRO A 33 30.03 29.89 5.10
CA PRO A 33 29.37 29.92 3.79
C PRO A 33 30.31 30.29 2.64
N SER A 34 31.32 31.12 2.91
CA SER A 34 32.32 31.57 1.94
C SER A 34 33.20 30.44 1.41
N TRP A 35 33.47 29.41 2.21
CA TRP A 35 34.26 28.24 1.78
C TRP A 35 33.52 27.41 0.73
N TYR A 36 32.19 27.43 0.77
CA TYR A 36 31.32 26.73 -0.18
C TYR A 36 30.83 27.63 -1.33
N GLY A 37 31.21 28.91 -1.35
CA GLY A 37 30.73 29.88 -2.33
C GLY A 37 29.21 30.15 -2.25
N ILE A 38 28.60 29.93 -1.08
CA ILE A 38 27.15 30.08 -0.87
C ILE A 38 26.88 31.46 -0.26
N ASN A 39 25.89 32.18 -0.79
CA ASN A 39 25.46 33.45 -0.23
C ASN A 39 24.38 33.27 0.86
N GLU A 40 24.19 34.26 1.75
CA GLU A 40 23.25 34.16 2.87
C GLU A 40 21.79 33.95 2.40
N VAL A 41 21.41 34.56 1.29
CA VAL A 41 20.06 34.45 0.72
C VAL A 41 19.78 33.01 0.24
N GLU A 42 20.77 32.39 -0.39
CA GLU A 42 20.73 31.01 -0.85
C GLU A 42 20.73 30.04 0.33
N LEU A 43 21.54 30.31 1.36
CA LEU A 43 21.56 29.53 2.59
C LEU A 43 20.18 29.53 3.27
N GLU A 44 19.51 30.69 3.30
CA GLU A 44 18.16 30.81 3.84
C GLU A 44 17.12 30.10 2.97
N ASN A 45 17.23 30.18 1.64
CA ASN A 45 16.38 29.42 0.73
C ASN A 45 16.52 27.91 0.96
N ARG A 46 17.75 27.41 1.15
CA ARG A 46 18.02 26.00 1.46
C ARG A 46 17.44 25.60 2.82
N ARG A 47 17.55 26.45 3.84
CA ARG A 47 16.90 26.23 5.15
C ARG A 47 15.39 26.14 5.01
N ARG A 48 14.77 27.09 4.32
CA ARG A 48 13.32 27.14 4.11
C ARG A 48 12.81 25.92 3.33
N TRP A 49 13.50 25.55 2.25
CA TRP A 49 13.15 24.37 1.47
C TRP A 49 13.24 23.09 2.31
N THR A 50 14.32 22.91 3.08
CA THR A 50 14.53 21.72 3.92
C THR A 50 13.47 21.62 5.02
N SER A 51 13.11 22.74 5.64
CA SER A 51 12.01 22.80 6.62
C SER A 51 10.67 22.41 6.00
N ASN A 52 10.35 22.93 4.81
CA ASN A 52 9.12 22.57 4.10
C ASN A 52 9.11 21.10 3.67
N ALA A 53 10.24 20.56 3.21
CA ALA A 53 10.37 19.15 2.84
C ALA A 53 10.15 18.24 4.04
N ARG A 54 10.73 18.56 5.21
CA ARG A 54 10.47 17.83 6.47
C ARG A 54 9.00 17.82 6.84
N LEU A 55 8.31 18.96 6.71
CA LEU A 55 6.88 19.04 7.00
C LEU A 55 6.05 18.17 6.04
N GLN A 56 6.39 18.16 4.75
CA GLN A 56 5.72 17.29 3.77
C GLN A 56 5.94 15.81 4.06
N VAL A 57 7.18 15.39 4.38
CA VAL A 57 7.47 13.99 4.73
C VAL A 57 6.77 13.60 6.04
N ALA A 58 6.69 14.51 7.01
CA ALA A 58 5.95 14.30 8.25
C ALA A 58 4.44 14.17 8.03
N ASP A 59 3.87 14.94 7.11
CA ASP A 59 2.46 14.85 6.73
C ASP A 59 2.14 13.55 5.98
N VAL A 60 2.99 13.18 5.03
CA VAL A 60 2.93 11.87 4.35
C VAL A 60 3.05 10.72 5.37
N LYS A 61 3.98 10.81 6.32
CA LYS A 61 4.09 9.84 7.42
C LYS A 61 2.83 9.77 8.27
N ARG A 62 2.17 10.90 8.52
CA ARG A 62 0.93 10.98 9.30
C ARG A 62 -0.26 10.43 8.52
N THR A 63 -0.40 10.72 7.23
CA THR A 63 -1.52 10.18 6.41
C THR A 63 -1.41 8.68 6.23
N ILE A 64 -0.20 8.15 5.98
CA ILE A 64 0.07 6.72 5.90
C ILE A 64 -0.09 6.04 7.27
N GLY A 65 0.38 6.72 8.33
CA GLY A 65 0.26 6.26 9.72
C GLY A 65 -1.18 6.26 10.21
N ALA A 66 -1.97 7.29 9.92
CA ALA A 66 -3.38 7.44 10.29
C ALA A 66 -4.28 6.45 9.54
N GLY A 67 -3.91 6.07 8.31
CA GLY A 67 -4.50 4.90 7.64
C GLY A 67 -4.28 3.59 8.40
N LYS A 68 -3.31 3.57 9.34
CA LYS A 68 -2.91 2.44 10.19
C LYS A 68 -3.34 2.59 11.65
N GLU A 69 -3.62 3.79 12.13
CA GLU A 69 -4.22 4.02 13.46
C GLU A 69 -5.69 3.58 13.50
N ASN A 70 -6.31 3.38 12.33
CA ASN A 70 -7.51 2.57 12.20
C ASN A 70 -7.29 1.06 12.49
N ASP A 71 -6.06 0.60 12.79
CA ASP A 71 -5.85 -0.76 13.35
C ASP A 71 -6.16 -0.83 14.85
N ASN A 72 -6.27 0.30 15.55
CA ASN A 72 -7.01 0.33 16.82
C ASN A 72 -8.51 0.35 16.59
N SER A 73 -8.97 0.79 15.41
CA SER A 73 -10.32 0.52 14.94
C SER A 73 -10.48 -0.97 14.70
N ALA A 74 -9.52 -1.75 14.17
CA ALA A 74 -9.70 -3.21 14.14
C ALA A 74 -9.88 -3.83 15.54
N SER A 75 -9.16 -3.36 16.58
CA SER A 75 -9.36 -3.80 17.96
C SER A 75 -10.64 -3.26 18.63
N VAL A 76 -11.09 -2.06 18.27
CA VAL A 76 -12.31 -1.42 18.82
C VAL A 76 -13.53 -1.89 18.05
N ILE A 77 -13.48 -1.99 16.72
CA ILE A 77 -14.41 -2.68 15.81
C ILE A 77 -14.50 -4.17 16.18
N CYS A 78 -13.43 -4.93 16.40
CA CYS A 78 -13.56 -6.32 16.86
C CYS A 78 -14.13 -6.41 18.29
N ARG A 79 -13.92 -5.37 19.14
CA ARG A 79 -14.52 -5.30 20.48
C ARG A 79 -15.96 -4.76 20.47
N GLU A 80 -16.36 -3.94 19.50
CA GLU A 80 -17.72 -3.41 19.26
C GLU A 80 -18.57 -4.40 18.47
N LEU A 81 -17.99 -5.17 17.55
CA LEU A 81 -18.63 -6.29 16.85
C LEU A 81 -18.89 -7.48 17.79
N MET A 82 -18.11 -7.61 18.89
CA MET A 82 -18.32 -8.60 19.94
C MET A 82 -19.04 -8.04 21.17
N ARG A 83 -19.33 -6.73 21.21
CA ARG A 83 -20.06 -6.08 22.29
C ARG A 83 -21.41 -5.62 21.75
N LEU A 84 -22.44 -6.40 22.02
CA LEU A 84 -23.84 -5.95 21.91
C LEU A 84 -24.01 -4.64 22.67
N PRO A 85 -24.37 -3.52 22.02
CA PRO A 85 -24.97 -2.39 22.68
C PRO A 85 -26.48 -2.53 22.44
N ASN A 86 -27.17 -3.17 23.39
CA ASN A 86 -28.60 -2.94 23.51
C ASN A 86 -28.85 -1.93 24.63
N SER A 87 -29.90 -1.13 24.42
CA SER A 87 -30.46 -0.07 25.26
C SER A 87 -29.63 1.22 25.24
N GLN A 88 -30.06 2.29 24.55
CA GLN A 88 -31.36 2.93 24.72
C GLN A 88 -31.95 3.48 23.40
N GLN A 89 -33.21 3.11 23.15
CA GLN A 89 -34.16 3.49 22.08
C GLN A 89 -34.43 5.00 21.93
N PRO A 90 -35.24 5.53 20.97
CA PRO A 90 -36.18 4.89 20.00
C PRO A 90 -35.94 5.33 18.52
N ASP A 91 -36.44 4.70 17.45
CA ASP A 91 -37.84 4.81 16.99
C ASP A 91 -38.03 4.01 15.66
N ILE A 92 -38.78 2.90 15.73
CA ILE A 92 -39.74 2.41 14.72
C ILE A 92 -39.29 1.96 13.29
N SER A 93 -38.07 2.14 12.78
CA SER A 93 -37.78 1.85 11.34
C SER A 93 -37.04 0.55 10.96
N ASP A 94 -36.55 -0.28 11.89
CA ASP A 94 -35.49 -1.27 11.56
C ASP A 94 -35.93 -2.66 11.04
N HIS A 95 -37.23 -2.97 10.96
CA HIS A 95 -37.62 -4.34 10.64
C HIS A 95 -37.40 -4.75 9.16
N TYR A 96 -37.38 -3.80 8.22
CA TYR A 96 -37.15 -4.10 6.80
C TYR A 96 -35.67 -4.14 6.40
N SER A 97 -34.78 -3.44 7.11
CA SER A 97 -33.37 -3.32 6.73
C SER A 97 -32.53 -4.55 7.10
N ALA A 98 -32.86 -5.24 8.20
CA ALA A 98 -32.11 -6.43 8.63
C ALA A 98 -32.23 -7.59 7.64
N LYS A 99 -33.43 -7.84 7.11
CA LYS A 99 -33.69 -8.94 6.15
C LYS A 99 -33.03 -8.71 4.79
N ASN A 100 -33.04 -7.46 4.30
CA ASN A 100 -32.41 -7.12 3.03
C ASN A 100 -30.88 -7.23 3.09
N ASN A 101 -30.27 -6.98 4.26
CA ASN A 101 -28.84 -7.16 4.44
C ASN A 101 -28.44 -8.63 4.43
N ASP A 102 -29.20 -9.52 5.08
CA ASP A 102 -28.90 -10.95 5.08
C ASP A 102 -29.02 -11.56 3.67
N ASP A 103 -30.06 -11.17 2.91
CA ASP A 103 -30.24 -11.60 1.51
C ASP A 103 -29.14 -11.05 0.59
N PHE A 104 -28.68 -9.81 0.82
CA PHE A 104 -27.56 -9.21 0.09
C PHE A 104 -26.23 -9.90 0.41
N VAL A 105 -25.96 -10.21 1.68
CA VAL A 105 -24.73 -10.90 2.10
C VAL A 105 -24.68 -12.31 1.54
N ALA A 106 -25.80 -13.04 1.57
CA ALA A 106 -25.89 -14.38 0.98
C ALA A 106 -25.66 -14.36 -0.54
N SER A 107 -26.35 -13.47 -1.25
CA SER A 107 -26.23 -13.36 -2.71
C SER A 107 -24.85 -12.91 -3.19
N GLU A 108 -24.20 -11.99 -2.48
CA GLU A 108 -22.84 -11.56 -2.81
C GLU A 108 -21.79 -12.63 -2.47
N SER A 109 -21.98 -13.39 -1.38
CA SER A 109 -21.12 -14.53 -1.04
C SER A 109 -21.14 -15.60 -2.14
N ASP A 110 -22.32 -15.94 -2.66
CA ASP A 110 -22.47 -16.90 -3.76
C ASP A 110 -21.79 -16.41 -5.04
N ARG A 111 -21.92 -15.11 -5.34
CA ARG A 111 -21.24 -14.48 -6.47
C ARG A 111 -19.72 -14.54 -6.34
N GLN A 112 -19.18 -14.27 -5.16
CA GLN A 112 -17.73 -14.37 -4.91
C GLN A 112 -17.23 -15.80 -5.07
N MET A 113 -17.99 -16.79 -4.59
CA MET A 113 -17.66 -18.21 -4.77
C MET A 113 -17.66 -18.61 -6.25
N LEU A 114 -18.60 -18.10 -7.07
CA LEU A 114 -18.63 -18.37 -8.50
C LEU A 114 -17.42 -17.77 -9.22
N LEU A 115 -17.01 -16.55 -8.87
CA LEU A 115 -15.83 -15.91 -9.44
C LEU A 115 -14.54 -16.68 -9.13
N LEU A 116 -14.40 -17.20 -7.91
CA LEU A 116 -13.25 -18.04 -7.53
C LEU A 116 -13.20 -19.33 -8.35
N LYS A 117 -14.33 -20.01 -8.51
CA LYS A 117 -14.40 -21.23 -9.34
C LYS A 117 -14.05 -20.96 -10.81
N GLN A 118 -14.54 -19.84 -11.35
CA GLN A 118 -14.22 -19.46 -12.72
C GLN A 118 -12.73 -19.18 -12.90
N GLN A 119 -12.10 -18.49 -11.94
CA GLN A 119 -10.66 -18.25 -11.98
C GLN A 119 -9.86 -19.55 -11.90
N ASP A 120 -10.28 -20.51 -11.08
CA ASP A 120 -9.63 -21.81 -11.00
C ASP A 120 -9.71 -22.57 -12.34
N GLU A 121 -10.85 -22.51 -13.03
CA GLU A 121 -11.01 -23.12 -14.36
C GLU A 121 -10.15 -22.42 -15.43
N GLU A 122 -10.08 -21.08 -15.42
CA GLU A 122 -9.21 -20.31 -16.30
C GLU A 122 -7.72 -20.62 -16.06
N LEU A 123 -7.31 -20.87 -14.81
CA LEU A 123 -5.95 -21.27 -14.46
C LEU A 123 -5.61 -22.67 -14.95
N ASP A 124 -6.56 -23.61 -14.88
CA ASP A 124 -6.39 -24.95 -15.45
C ASP A 124 -6.24 -24.89 -16.97
N GLU A 125 -7.05 -24.09 -17.67
CA GLU A 125 -6.92 -23.88 -19.11
C GLU A 125 -5.55 -23.26 -19.46
N LEU A 126 -5.12 -22.22 -18.74
CA LEU A 126 -3.81 -21.59 -18.93
C LEU A 126 -2.67 -22.60 -18.74
N SER A 127 -2.77 -23.47 -17.74
CA SER A 127 -1.79 -24.54 -17.48
C SER A 127 -1.68 -25.50 -18.67
N THR A 128 -2.80 -25.87 -19.31
CA THR A 128 -2.76 -26.69 -20.52
C THR A 128 -2.13 -25.96 -21.70
N SER A 129 -2.41 -24.67 -21.86
CA SER A 129 -1.83 -23.83 -22.92
C SER A 129 -0.31 -23.71 -22.76
N VAL A 130 0.17 -23.48 -21.55
CA VAL A 130 1.61 -23.43 -21.24
C VAL A 130 2.29 -24.76 -21.49
N LYS A 131 1.67 -25.89 -21.14
CA LYS A 131 2.23 -27.23 -21.46
C LYS A 131 2.35 -27.44 -22.97
N ARG A 132 1.33 -27.02 -23.75
CA ARG A 132 1.36 -27.10 -25.21
C ARG A 132 2.46 -26.23 -25.80
N ILE A 133 2.60 -24.99 -25.34
CA ILE A 133 3.64 -24.07 -25.83
C ILE A 133 5.05 -24.59 -25.49
N GLY A 134 5.23 -25.16 -24.30
CA GLY A 134 6.48 -25.80 -23.90
C GLY A 134 6.82 -27.01 -24.77
N GLY A 135 5.83 -27.84 -25.10
CA GLY A 135 5.99 -28.96 -26.03
C GLY A 135 6.39 -28.52 -27.43
N VAL A 136 5.70 -27.51 -27.99
CA VAL A 136 6.06 -26.94 -29.30
C VAL A 136 7.47 -26.34 -29.27
N GLY A 137 7.85 -25.64 -28.20
CA GLY A 137 9.19 -25.08 -28.04
C GLY A 137 10.28 -26.16 -28.02
N LEU A 138 10.03 -27.30 -27.37
CA LEU A 138 10.94 -28.46 -27.40
C LEU A 138 11.06 -29.04 -28.80
N THR A 139 9.95 -29.24 -29.51
CA THR A 139 9.98 -29.75 -30.89
C THR A 139 10.73 -28.81 -31.84
N ILE A 140 10.54 -27.49 -31.71
CA ILE A 140 11.30 -26.50 -32.49
C ILE A 140 12.79 -26.59 -32.14
N HIS A 141 13.13 -26.73 -30.87
CA HIS A 141 14.52 -26.85 -30.43
C HIS A 141 15.19 -28.11 -31.00
N GLU A 142 14.50 -29.25 -30.99
CA GLU A 142 14.98 -30.49 -31.60
C GLU A 142 15.13 -30.37 -33.13
N GLU A 143 14.20 -29.70 -33.81
CA GLU A 143 14.30 -29.47 -35.26
C GLU A 143 15.47 -28.55 -35.62
N LEU A 144 15.73 -27.50 -34.82
CA LEU A 144 16.91 -26.64 -35.02
C LEU A 144 18.22 -27.40 -34.83
N LEU A 145 18.31 -28.27 -33.82
CA LEU A 145 19.50 -29.12 -33.62
C LEU A 145 19.71 -30.14 -34.74
N ALA A 146 18.65 -30.60 -35.40
CA ALA A 146 18.74 -31.51 -36.53
C ALA A 146 19.11 -30.82 -37.86
N GLN A 147 19.08 -29.48 -37.91
CA GLN A 147 19.46 -28.67 -39.07
C GLN A 147 20.95 -28.22 -39.04
N ASP A 148 21.63 -28.39 -37.91
CA ASP A 148 23.10 -28.27 -37.78
C ASP A 148 23.82 -29.60 -38.08
#